data_AF-A0A831XQ03-F1
#
_entry.id   AF-A0A831XQ03-F1
#
_cell.length_a   1.000
_cell.length_b   1.000
_cell.length_c   1.000
_cell.angle_alpha   90.00
_cell.angle_beta   90.00
_cell.angle_gamma   90.00
#
_symmetry.space_group_name_H-M   'P 1'
#
loop_
_entity.id
_entity.type
_entity.pdbx_description
1 polymer ?
#
loop_
_entity_poly.entity_id
_entity_poly.type
_entity_poly.pdbx_seq_one_letter_code
_entity_poly.pdbx_strand_id
1 'polypeptide(L)'
;MSVLGALLFTLGGTMVSLSNLLNHFQSAVWLPWLILAWERLLASPKWSKFVTFTSVLVLQLLAGSPEIFVMSLGVIFLDGLRVHWTEPAPPMGRILTFLLAAVLLVIAASMAQLLPTAELFLNSRRQQAIPIVEAMGSSLKPLSLINLLIPDKEIDLSEMLGLRHFFALKPAFLISHYLGSISLFGICLWLYYGSLREKALLIFLIAGTLVVALGGYTPVYPILFNYVPMVGAFRYTEKFFFIVYALLVFITVKGLGTFANAEDSRTKFLFSIGGAICLVWLILYLAAQGNPDFVGQVVAAQSGLIPSSVAHVNAVAAVVANVERQLLLSFGIGLLLCSIKLKRLPVPLAGTLLVCLVYADLTSVHKGFLFPSRPGIAADEL
;
A
#
# COMPACT_ATOMS: atom_id res chain seq x y z
N MET A 1 1.60 18.29 4.43
CA MET A 1 0.82 17.03 4.45
C MET A 1 0.53 16.51 3.05
N SER A 2 -0.03 17.32 2.13
CA SER A 2 -0.35 16.86 0.76
C SER A 2 0.85 16.26 0.02
N VAL A 3 2.03 16.88 0.09
CA VAL A 3 3.26 16.35 -0.52
C VAL A 3 3.68 15.01 0.08
N LEU A 4 3.58 14.85 1.41
CA LEU A 4 3.90 13.59 2.08
C LEU A 4 2.93 12.48 1.64
N GLY A 5 1.63 12.76 1.56
CA GLY A 5 0.65 11.82 1.05
C GLY A 5 0.91 11.43 -0.40
N ALA A 6 1.28 12.40 -1.24
CA ALA A 6 1.66 12.15 -2.64
C ALA A 6 2.90 11.25 -2.72
N LEU A 7 3.95 11.51 -1.94
CA LEU A 7 5.15 10.67 -1.90
C LEU A 7 4.84 9.25 -1.41
N LEU A 8 4.12 9.12 -0.30
CA LEU A 8 3.76 7.83 0.29
C LEU A 8 2.91 6.98 -0.66
N PHE A 9 1.99 7.62 -1.41
CA PHE A 9 1.17 6.93 -2.41
C PHE A 9 1.95 6.62 -3.69
N THR A 10 2.72 7.55 -4.23
CA THR A 10 3.39 7.34 -5.54
C THR A 10 4.65 6.49 -5.45
N LEU A 11 5.43 6.66 -4.39
CA LEU A 11 6.70 5.97 -4.17
C LEU A 11 6.59 4.88 -3.10
N GLY A 12 5.39 4.57 -2.59
CA GLY A 12 5.22 3.43 -1.71
C GLY A 12 5.31 2.11 -2.47
N GLY A 13 5.68 1.06 -1.75
CA GLY A 13 6.03 -0.24 -2.31
C GLY A 13 4.96 -0.82 -3.23
N THR A 14 3.68 -0.72 -2.85
CA THR A 14 2.59 -1.25 -3.69
C THR A 14 2.49 -0.54 -5.03
N MET A 15 2.53 0.79 -5.07
CA MET A 15 2.43 1.54 -6.34
C MET A 15 3.67 1.35 -7.22
N VAL A 16 4.86 1.31 -6.62
CA VAL A 16 6.10 0.97 -7.33
C VAL A 16 6.04 -0.46 -7.89
N SER A 17 5.49 -1.41 -7.12
CA SER A 17 5.31 -2.78 -7.61
C SER A 17 4.38 -2.84 -8.81
N LEU A 18 3.28 -2.07 -8.74
CA LEU A 18 2.31 -2.01 -9.83
C LEU A 18 2.91 -1.42 -11.11
N SER A 19 3.98 -0.60 -11.07
CA SER A 19 4.57 -0.10 -12.33
C SER A 19 5.14 -1.18 -13.25
N ASN A 20 5.37 -2.41 -12.78
CA ASN A 20 5.70 -3.57 -13.63
C ASN A 20 4.44 -4.21 -14.26
N LEU A 21 3.26 -3.78 -13.81
CA LEU A 21 1.94 -4.31 -14.14
C LEU A 21 1.07 -3.18 -14.67
N LEU A 22 1.37 -2.73 -15.89
CA LEU A 22 0.90 -1.46 -16.44
C LEU A 22 -0.62 -1.24 -16.32
N ASN A 23 -1.45 -2.24 -16.65
CA ASN A 23 -2.91 -2.11 -16.55
C ASN A 23 -3.38 -1.90 -15.10
N HIS A 24 -2.76 -2.59 -14.15
CA HIS A 24 -3.07 -2.45 -12.73
C HIS A 24 -2.61 -1.08 -12.21
N PHE A 25 -1.42 -0.63 -12.59
CA PHE A 25 -0.92 0.71 -12.26
C PHE A 25 -1.81 1.81 -12.80
N GLN A 26 -2.12 1.76 -14.10
CA GLN A 26 -2.99 2.73 -14.76
C GLN A 26 -4.39 2.79 -14.12
N SER A 27 -4.88 1.68 -13.57
CA SER A 27 -6.13 1.67 -12.82
C SER A 27 -5.96 2.27 -11.41
N ALA A 28 -4.88 1.91 -10.71
CA ALA A 28 -4.63 2.32 -9.33
C ALA A 28 -4.40 3.83 -9.15
N VAL A 29 -3.74 4.49 -10.11
CA VAL A 29 -3.43 5.93 -10.06
C VAL A 29 -4.66 6.84 -9.98
N TRP A 30 -5.84 6.34 -10.39
CA TRP A 30 -7.08 7.11 -10.35
C TRP A 30 -7.76 7.13 -8.98
N LEU A 31 -7.38 6.26 -8.03
CA LEU A 31 -8.04 6.17 -6.73
C LEU A 31 -8.09 7.51 -5.97
N PRO A 32 -7.00 8.31 -5.86
CA PRO A 32 -7.05 9.60 -5.18
C PRO A 32 -8.02 10.59 -5.86
N TRP A 33 -8.08 10.57 -7.19
CA TRP A 33 -8.98 11.42 -7.97
C TRP A 33 -10.44 11.01 -7.82
N LEU A 34 -10.71 9.71 -7.70
CA LEU A 34 -12.04 9.18 -7.43
C LEU A 34 -12.55 9.64 -6.06
N ILE A 35 -11.74 9.50 -5.01
CA ILE A 35 -12.09 9.95 -3.66
C ILE A 35 -12.35 11.46 -3.67
N LEU A 36 -11.46 12.25 -4.29
CA LEU A 36 -11.63 13.70 -4.40
C LEU A 36 -12.91 14.11 -5.15
N ALA A 37 -13.20 13.48 -6.30
CA ALA A 37 -14.37 13.80 -7.10
C ALA A 37 -15.66 13.38 -6.37
N TRP A 38 -15.63 12.24 -5.68
CA TRP A 38 -16.71 11.72 -4.86
C TRP A 38 -17.05 12.64 -3.68
N GLU A 39 -16.06 12.98 -2.85
CA GLU A 39 -16.27 13.91 -1.72
C GLU A 39 -16.80 15.26 -2.21
N ARG A 40 -16.29 15.77 -3.34
CA ARG A 40 -16.78 17.01 -3.96
C ARG A 40 -18.23 16.91 -4.41
N LEU A 41 -18.65 15.77 -4.98
CA LEU A 41 -20.01 15.51 -5.42
C LEU A 41 -20.97 15.46 -4.22
N LEU A 42 -20.60 14.73 -3.16
CA LEU A 42 -21.41 14.64 -1.95
C LEU A 42 -21.54 16.00 -1.24
N ALA A 43 -20.46 16.78 -1.18
CA ALA A 43 -20.47 18.11 -0.57
C ALA A 43 -21.33 19.12 -1.33
N SER A 44 -21.42 19.01 -2.66
CA SER A 44 -22.39 19.82 -3.43
C SER A 44 -22.90 19.04 -4.65
N PRO A 45 -24.13 18.52 -4.64
CA PRO A 45 -24.65 17.67 -5.71
C PRO A 45 -24.97 18.48 -6.97
N LYS A 46 -23.96 18.70 -7.82
CA LYS A 46 -24.07 19.37 -9.12
C LYS A 46 -23.81 18.39 -10.25
N TRP A 47 -24.54 18.52 -11.36
CA TRP A 47 -24.36 17.69 -12.55
C TRP A 47 -22.91 17.66 -13.03
N SER A 48 -22.24 18.81 -13.10
CA SER A 48 -20.81 18.90 -13.48
C SER A 48 -19.91 18.02 -12.61
N LYS A 49 -20.13 17.97 -11.29
CA LYS A 49 -19.33 17.12 -10.38
C LYS A 49 -19.63 15.64 -10.54
N PHE A 50 -20.89 15.31 -10.81
CA PHE A 50 -21.29 13.94 -11.12
C PHE A 50 -20.64 13.45 -12.42
N VAL A 51 -20.62 14.30 -13.45
CA VAL A 51 -19.91 14.03 -14.71
C VAL A 51 -18.41 13.87 -14.47
N THR A 52 -17.77 14.72 -13.65
CA THR A 52 -16.35 14.56 -13.30
C THR A 52 -16.09 13.22 -12.60
N PHE A 53 -16.86 12.89 -11.56
CA PHE A 53 -16.72 11.61 -10.84
C PHE A 53 -16.87 10.41 -11.77
N THR A 54 -17.92 10.41 -12.60
CA THR A 54 -18.18 9.34 -13.57
C THR A 54 -17.07 9.26 -14.62
N SER A 55 -16.55 10.39 -15.11
CA SER A 55 -15.46 10.41 -16.09
C SER A 55 -14.18 9.77 -15.53
N VAL A 56 -13.86 10.04 -14.27
CA VAL A 56 -12.71 9.39 -13.61
C VAL A 56 -12.95 7.88 -13.45
N LEU A 57 -14.17 7.44 -13.12
CA LEU A 57 -14.52 6.01 -13.07
C LEU A 57 -14.41 5.33 -14.45
N VAL A 58 -14.83 6.01 -15.52
CA VAL A 58 -14.67 5.52 -16.90
C VAL A 58 -13.18 5.34 -17.20
N LEU A 59 -12.35 6.36 -16.94
CA LEU A 59 -10.90 6.28 -17.17
C LEU A 59 -10.25 5.14 -16.37
N GLN A 60 -10.68 4.93 -15.13
CA GLN A 60 -10.18 3.81 -14.32
C GLN A 60 -10.60 2.45 -14.88
N LEU A 61 -11.85 2.29 -15.34
CA LEU A 61 -12.31 1.02 -15.91
C LEU A 61 -11.61 0.71 -17.24
N LEU A 62 -11.45 1.72 -18.10
CA LEU A 62 -10.79 1.57 -19.40
C LEU A 62 -9.30 1.23 -19.27
N ALA A 63 -8.67 1.54 -18.13
CA ALA A 63 -7.28 1.16 -17.83
C ALA A 63 -7.06 -0.37 -17.70
N GLY A 64 -8.12 -1.18 -17.68
CA GLY A 64 -8.01 -2.63 -17.93
C GLY A 64 -7.77 -3.51 -16.70
N SER A 65 -7.98 -3.01 -15.48
CA SER A 65 -8.10 -3.85 -14.28
C SER A 65 -9.50 -3.73 -13.67
N PRO A 66 -10.44 -4.62 -14.06
CA PRO A 66 -11.78 -4.63 -13.45
C PRO A 66 -11.72 -4.90 -11.95
N GLU A 67 -10.67 -5.58 -11.46
CA GLU A 67 -10.53 -5.86 -10.03
C GLU A 67 -10.24 -4.61 -9.22
N ILE A 68 -9.29 -3.77 -9.68
CA ILE A 68 -8.98 -2.49 -9.03
C ILE A 68 -10.16 -1.53 -9.12
N PHE A 69 -10.91 -1.58 -10.21
CA PHE A 69 -12.16 -0.81 -10.35
C PHE A 69 -13.19 -1.21 -9.28
N VAL A 70 -13.49 -2.50 -9.12
CA VAL A 70 -14.43 -2.99 -8.09
C VAL A 70 -13.93 -2.67 -6.68
N MET A 71 -12.63 -2.86 -6.41
CA MET A 71 -12.01 -2.49 -5.13
C MET A 71 -12.15 -0.99 -4.85
N SER A 72 -11.94 -0.14 -5.88
CA SER A 72 -12.09 1.31 -5.76
C SER A 72 -13.55 1.69 -5.48
N LEU A 73 -14.53 1.08 -6.15
CA LEU A 73 -15.96 1.27 -5.83
C LEU A 73 -16.28 0.92 -4.37
N GLY A 74 -15.69 -0.17 -3.86
CA GLY A 74 -15.81 -0.53 -2.44
C GLY A 74 -15.26 0.57 -1.52
N VAL A 75 -14.08 1.10 -1.82
CA VAL A 75 -13.49 2.22 -1.06
C VAL A 75 -14.38 3.48 -1.13
N ILE A 76 -14.92 3.82 -2.31
CA ILE A 76 -15.81 4.97 -2.49
C ILE A 76 -17.12 4.80 -1.71
N PHE A 77 -17.70 3.59 -1.71
CA PHE A 77 -18.89 3.30 -0.90
C PHE A 77 -18.62 3.50 0.59
N LEU A 78 -17.49 2.99 1.08
CA LEU A 78 -17.08 3.14 2.48
C LEU A 78 -16.79 4.59 2.86
N ASP A 79 -16.16 5.36 1.96
CA ASP A 79 -15.97 6.79 2.17
C ASP A 79 -17.32 7.53 2.18
N GLY A 80 -18.27 7.13 1.33
CA GLY A 80 -19.65 7.60 1.40
C GLY A 80 -20.31 7.36 2.77
N LEU A 81 -20.15 6.16 3.35
CA LEU A 81 -20.63 5.85 4.71
C LEU A 81 -19.96 6.71 5.78
N ARG A 82 -18.65 6.93 5.66
CA ARG A 82 -17.90 7.81 6.56
C ARG A 82 -18.46 9.23 6.51
N VAL A 83 -18.69 9.79 5.31
CA VAL A 83 -19.26 11.14 5.13
C VAL A 83 -20.71 11.21 5.61
N HIS A 84 -21.50 10.13 5.44
CA HIS A 84 -22.85 10.04 6.00
C HIS A 84 -22.90 10.18 7.52
N TRP A 85 -21.81 9.87 8.22
CA TRP A 85 -21.70 10.04 9.67
C TRP A 85 -21.07 11.38 10.10
N THR A 86 -20.83 12.28 9.15
CA THR A 86 -20.36 13.65 9.43
C THR A 86 -21.48 14.66 9.24
N GLU A 87 -21.49 15.72 10.03
CA GLU A 87 -22.48 16.80 9.92
C GLU A 87 -22.00 17.90 8.95
N PRO A 88 -22.80 18.33 7.96
CA PRO A 88 -24.13 17.84 7.60
C PRO A 88 -24.09 16.52 6.81
N ALA A 89 -24.89 15.55 7.22
CA ALA A 89 -24.90 14.21 6.64
C ALA A 89 -25.68 14.14 5.31
N PRO A 90 -25.06 13.72 4.18
CA PRO A 90 -25.83 13.36 2.99
C PRO A 90 -26.68 12.11 3.29
N PRO A 91 -27.95 12.02 2.83
CA PRO A 91 -28.77 10.84 3.08
C PRO A 91 -28.22 9.62 2.36
N MET A 92 -28.30 8.44 3.00
CA MET A 92 -27.78 7.18 2.45
C MET A 92 -28.37 6.85 1.07
N GLY A 93 -29.66 7.15 0.86
CA GLY A 93 -30.31 7.00 -0.44
C GLY A 93 -29.61 7.81 -1.55
N ARG A 94 -29.11 9.01 -1.25
CA ARG A 94 -28.38 9.84 -2.22
C ARG A 94 -27.05 9.20 -2.60
N ILE A 95 -26.30 8.69 -1.63
CA ILE A 95 -25.04 7.96 -1.87
C ILE A 95 -25.28 6.77 -2.82
N LEU A 96 -26.28 5.94 -2.50
CA LEU A 96 -26.65 4.79 -3.32
C LEU A 96 -27.09 5.19 -4.72
N THR A 97 -27.92 6.24 -4.85
CA THR A 97 -28.37 6.72 -6.17
C THR A 97 -27.23 7.23 -7.03
N PHE A 98 -26.27 8.00 -6.48
CA PHE A 98 -25.13 8.47 -7.25
C PHE A 98 -24.20 7.35 -7.64
N LEU A 99 -23.94 6.38 -6.75
CA LEU A 99 -23.13 5.22 -7.09
C LEU A 99 -23.78 4.38 -8.19
N LEU A 100 -25.06 4.05 -8.04
CA LEU A 100 -25.80 3.26 -9.03
C LEU A 100 -25.85 3.98 -10.38
N ALA A 101 -26.19 5.27 -10.39
CA ALA A 101 -26.24 6.07 -11.62
C ALA A 101 -24.85 6.16 -12.28
N ALA A 102 -23.79 6.36 -11.49
CA ALA A 102 -22.43 6.41 -12.02
C ALA A 102 -21.99 5.06 -12.59
N VAL A 103 -22.26 3.94 -11.90
CA VAL A 103 -21.93 2.59 -12.40
C VAL A 103 -22.67 2.29 -13.71
N LEU A 104 -23.97 2.58 -13.80
CA LEU A 104 -24.74 2.40 -15.03
C LEU A 104 -24.17 3.24 -16.19
N LEU A 105 -23.83 4.49 -15.92
CA LEU A 105 -23.27 5.39 -16.93
C LEU A 105 -21.86 4.96 -17.35
N VAL A 106 -21.03 4.48 -16.42
CA VAL A 106 -19.69 3.92 -16.71
C VAL A 106 -19.81 2.68 -17.58
N ILE A 107 -20.72 1.76 -17.24
CA ILE A 107 -20.98 0.56 -18.04
C ILE A 107 -21.39 0.95 -19.46
N ALA A 108 -22.35 1.87 -19.60
CA ALA A 108 -22.82 2.36 -20.90
C ALA A 108 -21.70 3.04 -21.71
N ALA A 109 -20.95 3.95 -21.09
CA ALA A 109 -19.86 4.70 -21.75
C ALA A 109 -18.69 3.79 -22.15
N SER A 110 -18.45 2.71 -21.40
CA SER A 110 -17.38 1.74 -21.66
C SER A 110 -17.82 0.53 -22.48
N MET A 111 -19.05 0.52 -23.04
CA MET A 111 -19.55 -0.61 -23.85
C MET A 111 -18.66 -0.94 -25.05
N ALA A 112 -18.02 0.06 -25.66
CA ALA A 112 -17.09 -0.14 -26.77
C ALA A 112 -15.90 -1.06 -26.39
N GLN A 113 -15.52 -1.11 -25.11
CA GLN A 113 -14.51 -2.03 -24.59
C GLN A 113 -15.15 -3.28 -23.95
N LEU A 114 -16.24 -3.10 -23.19
CA LEU A 114 -16.88 -4.19 -22.44
C LEU A 114 -17.54 -5.23 -23.34
N LEU A 115 -18.18 -4.84 -24.46
CA LEU A 115 -18.83 -5.79 -25.37
C LEU A 115 -17.82 -6.71 -26.05
N PRO A 116 -16.76 -6.22 -26.72
CA PRO A 116 -15.73 -7.10 -27.26
C PRO A 116 -15.04 -7.93 -26.20
N THR A 117 -14.83 -7.37 -24.99
CA THR A 117 -14.24 -8.13 -23.87
C THR A 117 -15.14 -9.29 -23.46
N ALA A 118 -16.45 -9.07 -23.38
CA ALA A 118 -17.42 -10.11 -23.05
C ALA A 118 -17.47 -11.19 -24.14
N GLU A 119 -17.51 -10.79 -25.42
CA GLU A 119 -17.47 -11.71 -26.55
C GLU A 119 -16.20 -12.57 -26.54
N LEU A 120 -15.03 -11.95 -26.37
CA LEU A 120 -13.74 -12.66 -26.30
C LEU A 120 -13.64 -13.54 -25.06
N PHE A 121 -14.15 -13.07 -23.90
CA PHE A 121 -14.15 -13.86 -22.67
C PHE A 121 -14.95 -15.15 -22.86
N LEU A 122 -16.13 -15.05 -23.47
CA LEU A 122 -16.97 -16.20 -23.81
C LEU A 122 -16.29 -17.12 -24.83
N ASN A 123 -15.47 -16.61 -25.74
CA ASN A 123 -14.75 -17.44 -26.70
C ASN A 123 -13.36 -17.89 -26.19
N SER A 124 -13.03 -17.63 -24.92
CA SER A 124 -11.73 -17.97 -24.34
C SER A 124 -11.78 -19.19 -23.44
N ARG A 125 -10.61 -19.80 -23.22
CA ARG A 125 -10.42 -20.83 -22.18
C ARG A 125 -10.67 -20.32 -20.75
N ARG A 126 -10.96 -19.02 -20.56
CA ARG A 126 -11.18 -18.37 -19.25
C ARG A 126 -12.63 -18.45 -18.77
N GLN A 127 -13.54 -19.11 -19.50
CA GLN A 127 -14.90 -19.37 -19.02
C GLN A 127 -14.92 -20.24 -17.74
N GLN A 128 -13.96 -21.15 -17.61
CA GLN A 128 -13.85 -21.99 -16.41
C GLN A 128 -13.16 -21.22 -15.30
N ALA A 129 -13.72 -21.30 -14.09
CA ALA A 129 -13.06 -20.80 -12.90
C ALA A 129 -11.68 -21.47 -12.78
N ILE A 130 -10.70 -20.66 -12.41
CA ILE A 130 -9.33 -21.13 -12.23
C ILE A 130 -9.31 -22.11 -11.07
N PRO A 131 -8.50 -23.18 -11.10
CA PRO A 131 -8.37 -24.06 -9.96
C PRO A 131 -8.01 -23.26 -8.70
N ILE A 132 -8.64 -23.57 -7.58
CA ILE A 132 -8.45 -22.85 -6.31
C ILE A 132 -6.97 -22.79 -5.90
N VAL A 133 -6.19 -23.83 -6.22
CA VAL A 133 -4.74 -23.91 -5.98
C VAL A 133 -3.97 -22.82 -6.74
N GLU A 134 -4.37 -22.49 -7.96
CA GLU A 134 -3.75 -21.43 -8.76
C GLU A 134 -4.20 -20.04 -8.28
N ALA A 135 -5.47 -19.88 -7.89
CA ALA A 135 -5.97 -18.63 -7.29
C ALA A 135 -5.29 -18.28 -5.95
N MET A 136 -5.01 -19.31 -5.13
CA MET A 136 -4.26 -19.21 -3.88
C MET A 136 -2.74 -19.23 -4.08
N GLY A 137 -2.25 -19.54 -5.29
CA GLY A 137 -0.82 -19.65 -5.60
C GLY A 137 -0.02 -18.37 -5.36
N SER A 138 -0.71 -17.22 -5.30
CA SER A 138 -0.14 -15.90 -5.01
C SER A 138 -0.89 -15.19 -3.87
N SER A 139 -1.15 -15.92 -2.80
CA SER A 139 -1.57 -15.34 -1.53
C SER A 139 -0.46 -14.52 -0.88
N LEU A 140 -0.84 -13.40 -0.27
CA LEU A 140 0.08 -12.61 0.52
C LEU A 140 0.55 -13.47 1.71
N LYS A 141 1.85 -13.71 1.81
CA LYS A 141 2.40 -14.46 2.93
C LYS A 141 2.30 -13.63 4.20
N PRO A 142 1.86 -14.19 5.34
CA PRO A 142 1.78 -13.44 6.61
C PRO A 142 3.10 -12.77 6.99
N LEU A 143 4.22 -13.46 6.78
CA LEU A 143 5.55 -12.92 7.11
C LEU A 143 5.94 -11.72 6.23
N SER A 144 5.40 -11.60 5.01
CA SER A 144 5.64 -10.44 4.14
C SER A 144 5.07 -9.14 4.71
N LEU A 145 4.22 -9.19 5.75
CA LEU A 145 3.76 -7.99 6.44
C LEU A 145 4.87 -7.28 7.22
N ILE A 146 5.95 -7.98 7.59
CA ILE A 146 7.16 -7.34 8.13
C ILE A 146 7.75 -6.35 7.11
N ASN A 147 7.51 -6.61 5.82
CA ASN A 147 8.08 -5.85 4.71
C ASN A 147 7.36 -4.51 4.48
N LEU A 148 6.27 -4.25 5.21
CA LEU A 148 5.71 -2.91 5.36
C LEU A 148 6.73 -1.94 5.96
N LEU A 149 7.62 -2.45 6.84
CA LEU A 149 8.55 -1.66 7.66
C LEU A 149 10.02 -1.94 7.34
N ILE A 150 10.35 -3.16 6.94
CA ILE A 150 11.72 -3.55 6.60
C ILE A 150 11.78 -3.84 5.10
N PRO A 151 12.54 -3.06 4.31
CA PRO A 151 12.77 -3.37 2.90
C PRO A 151 13.30 -4.80 2.72
N ASP A 152 12.68 -5.57 1.82
CA ASP A 152 12.86 -7.02 1.76
C ASP A 152 13.39 -7.52 0.41
N LYS A 153 14.26 -6.76 -0.26
CA LYS A 153 14.73 -7.14 -1.60
C LYS A 153 16.14 -6.71 -1.93
N GLU A 154 16.76 -7.50 -2.80
CA GLU A 154 18.04 -7.23 -3.45
C GLU A 154 17.89 -7.24 -4.98
N ILE A 155 18.89 -6.67 -5.66
CA ILE A 155 19.01 -6.76 -7.11
C ILE A 155 19.72 -8.07 -7.44
N ASP A 156 19.02 -9.00 -8.08
CA ASP A 156 19.55 -10.27 -8.56
C ASP A 156 19.46 -10.30 -10.09
N LEU A 157 20.59 -10.02 -10.76
CA LEU A 157 20.66 -9.92 -12.22
C LEU A 157 20.41 -11.25 -12.95
N SER A 158 20.37 -12.38 -12.22
CA SER A 158 20.02 -13.69 -12.80
C SER A 158 18.51 -13.89 -12.97
N GLU A 159 17.69 -13.10 -12.27
CA GLU A 159 16.23 -13.14 -12.37
C GLU A 159 15.73 -12.25 -13.51
N MET A 160 14.61 -12.65 -14.13
CA MET A 160 14.05 -11.96 -15.31
C MET A 160 13.68 -10.49 -15.05
N LEU A 161 13.45 -10.11 -13.79
CA LEU A 161 13.17 -8.74 -13.35
C LEU A 161 14.35 -8.08 -12.59
N GLY A 162 15.48 -8.77 -12.47
CA GLY A 162 16.64 -8.25 -11.75
C GLY A 162 16.43 -8.10 -10.23
N LEU A 163 15.35 -8.64 -9.63
CA LEU A 163 14.95 -8.37 -8.24
C LEU A 163 14.50 -9.65 -7.53
N ARG A 164 15.01 -9.86 -6.32
CA ARG A 164 14.69 -11.03 -5.47
C ARG A 164 14.30 -10.61 -4.05
N HIS A 165 13.25 -11.21 -3.50
CA HIS A 165 12.81 -10.98 -2.12
C HIS A 165 13.56 -11.83 -1.09
N PHE A 166 13.89 -11.25 0.07
CA PHE A 166 14.55 -11.95 1.17
C PHE A 166 13.64 -12.95 1.89
N PHE A 167 12.33 -12.78 1.83
CA PHE A 167 11.36 -13.62 2.54
C PHE A 167 10.38 -14.35 1.61
N ALA A 168 10.69 -14.48 0.31
CA ALA A 168 9.81 -15.14 -0.64
C ALA A 168 10.49 -16.25 -1.48
N LEU A 169 9.90 -17.44 -1.40
CA LEU A 169 10.23 -18.62 -2.23
C LEU A 169 9.82 -18.53 -3.72
N LYS A 170 8.96 -17.58 -4.10
CA LYS A 170 8.40 -17.45 -5.45
C LYS A 170 8.31 -15.96 -5.83
N PRO A 171 8.33 -15.61 -7.13
CA PRO A 171 8.09 -14.24 -7.57
C PRO A 171 6.76 -13.72 -6.99
N ALA A 172 6.84 -12.65 -6.22
CA ALA A 172 5.66 -12.01 -5.65
C ALA A 172 4.95 -11.16 -6.72
N PHE A 173 3.64 -11.04 -6.62
CA PHE A 173 2.90 -10.12 -7.50
C PHE A 173 3.22 -8.67 -7.11
N LEU A 174 3.39 -8.39 -5.81
CA LEU A 174 3.91 -7.12 -5.31
C LEU A 174 5.40 -7.26 -4.92
N ILE A 175 6.26 -6.57 -5.66
CA ILE A 175 7.72 -6.61 -5.50
C ILE A 175 8.21 -5.77 -4.29
N SER A 176 7.32 -5.07 -3.60
CA SER A 176 7.62 -4.37 -2.35
C SER A 176 6.32 -4.02 -1.63
N HIS A 177 6.30 -4.22 -0.31
CA HIS A 177 5.20 -3.77 0.55
C HIS A 177 5.60 -2.52 1.36
N TYR A 178 6.82 -2.00 1.18
CA TYR A 178 7.39 -0.96 2.03
C TYR A 178 6.57 0.34 2.01
N LEU A 179 6.13 0.79 3.18
CA LEU A 179 5.24 1.95 3.33
C LEU A 179 6.01 3.25 3.61
N GLY A 180 7.29 3.17 3.97
CA GLY A 180 8.09 4.31 4.45
C GLY A 180 8.10 4.40 5.98
N SER A 181 9.24 4.76 6.55
CA SER A 181 9.49 4.78 8.01
C SER A 181 8.58 5.77 8.74
N ILE A 182 8.24 6.89 8.09
CA ILE A 182 7.33 7.91 8.63
C ILE A 182 5.94 7.36 8.94
N SER A 183 5.55 6.27 8.28
CA SER A 183 4.24 5.67 8.44
C SER A 183 4.01 5.11 9.83
N LEU A 184 5.07 4.66 10.52
CA LEU A 184 5.00 4.25 11.94
C LEU A 184 4.53 5.40 12.83
N PHE A 185 5.16 6.57 12.69
CA PHE A 185 4.76 7.76 13.43
C PHE A 185 3.33 8.16 13.09
N GLY A 186 2.97 8.21 11.80
CA GLY A 186 1.62 8.57 11.38
C GLY A 186 0.55 7.63 11.93
N ILE A 187 0.77 6.32 11.90
CA ILE A 187 -0.16 5.31 12.44
C ILE A 187 -0.28 5.43 13.96
N CYS A 188 0.83 5.53 14.70
CA CYS A 188 0.80 5.72 16.15
C CYS A 188 0.09 7.02 16.56
N LEU A 189 0.33 8.11 15.83
CA LEU A 189 -0.35 9.38 16.06
C LEU A 189 -1.84 9.27 15.73
N TRP A 190 -2.22 8.59 14.65
CA TRP A 190 -3.63 8.32 14.35
C TRP A 190 -4.31 7.46 15.44
N LEU A 191 -3.64 6.42 15.93
CA LEU A 191 -4.12 5.60 17.05
C LEU A 191 -4.28 6.41 18.35
N TYR A 192 -3.56 7.52 18.51
CA TYR A 192 -3.72 8.40 19.65
C TYR A 192 -4.84 9.43 19.45
N TYR A 193 -4.83 10.14 18.32
CA TYR A 193 -5.74 11.26 18.06
C TYR A 193 -7.12 10.86 17.51
N GLY A 194 -7.22 9.70 16.85
CA GLY A 194 -8.46 9.28 16.21
C GLY A 194 -9.59 9.00 17.20
N SER A 195 -10.84 9.14 16.75
CA SER A 195 -12.00 8.71 17.54
C SER A 195 -12.11 7.17 17.57
N LEU A 196 -12.73 6.61 18.62
CA LEU A 196 -12.91 5.15 18.73
C LEU A 196 -13.69 4.57 17.56
N ARG A 197 -14.75 5.27 17.11
CA ARG A 197 -15.58 4.84 15.98
C ARG A 197 -14.77 4.75 14.70
N GLU A 198 -13.99 5.78 14.39
CA GLU A 198 -13.13 5.79 13.21
C GLU A 198 -12.08 4.69 13.27
N LYS A 199 -11.43 4.50 14.42
CA LYS A 199 -10.46 3.42 14.61
C LYS A 199 -11.09 2.06 14.37
N ALA A 200 -12.25 1.80 14.97
CA ALA A 200 -12.97 0.54 14.79
C ALA A 200 -13.29 0.28 13.32
N LEU A 201 -13.79 1.29 12.59
CA LEU A 201 -14.11 1.17 11.17
C LEU A 201 -12.87 0.90 10.30
N LEU A 202 -11.82 1.72 10.44
CA LEU A 202 -10.63 1.58 9.60
C LEU A 202 -9.83 0.33 9.94
N ILE A 203 -9.73 -0.07 11.21
CA ILE A 203 -9.11 -1.34 11.62
C ILE A 203 -9.91 -2.52 11.08
N PHE A 204 -11.25 -2.49 11.18
CA PHE A 204 -12.10 -3.53 10.63
C PHE A 204 -11.91 -3.68 9.11
N LEU A 205 -11.84 -2.57 8.39
CA LEU A 205 -11.61 -2.57 6.94
C LEU A 205 -10.23 -3.07 6.56
N ILE A 206 -9.18 -2.59 7.24
CA ILE A 206 -7.81 -3.05 7.03
C ILE A 206 -7.72 -4.55 7.32
N ALA A 207 -8.23 -5.00 8.47
CA ALA A 207 -8.20 -6.41 8.85
C ALA A 207 -9.01 -7.28 7.89
N GLY A 208 -10.23 -6.86 7.53
CA GLY A 208 -11.10 -7.61 6.62
C GLY A 208 -10.51 -7.76 5.23
N THR A 209 -9.98 -6.67 4.66
CA THR A 209 -9.32 -6.71 3.34
C THR A 209 -8.00 -7.46 3.38
N LEU A 210 -7.24 -7.34 4.47
CA LEU A 210 -6.01 -8.09 4.67
C LEU A 210 -6.27 -9.60 4.78
N VAL A 211 -7.33 -10.02 5.48
CA VAL A 211 -7.73 -11.44 5.56
C VAL A 211 -8.03 -12.01 4.18
N VAL A 212 -8.68 -11.24 3.30
CA VAL A 212 -8.88 -11.65 1.90
C VAL A 212 -7.55 -11.69 1.14
N ALA A 213 -6.65 -10.73 1.37
CA ALA A 213 -5.34 -10.67 0.71
C ALA A 213 -4.41 -11.83 1.09
N LEU A 214 -4.48 -12.28 2.35
CA LEU A 214 -3.78 -13.46 2.86
C LEU A 214 -4.27 -14.76 2.20
N GLY A 215 -5.41 -14.72 1.50
CA GLY A 215 -5.90 -15.81 0.66
C GLY A 215 -5.90 -17.15 1.39
N GLY A 216 -5.05 -18.07 0.92
CA GLY A 216 -4.98 -19.43 1.44
C GLY A 216 -4.41 -19.61 2.86
N TYR A 217 -3.84 -18.56 3.45
CA TYR A 217 -3.43 -18.56 4.86
C TYR A 217 -4.61 -18.31 5.81
N THR A 218 -5.82 -18.06 5.28
CA THR A 218 -7.04 -17.87 6.07
C THR A 218 -8.17 -18.74 5.51
N PRO A 219 -9.17 -19.11 6.34
CA PRO A 219 -10.33 -19.86 5.84
C PRO A 219 -11.31 -18.99 5.03
N VAL A 220 -11.18 -17.66 5.07
CA VAL A 220 -12.17 -16.73 4.51
C VAL A 220 -12.17 -16.74 2.99
N TYR A 221 -11.01 -16.60 2.34
CA TYR A 221 -10.96 -16.58 0.88
C TYR A 221 -11.43 -17.90 0.25
N PRO A 222 -11.05 -19.10 0.75
CA PRO A 222 -11.61 -20.36 0.26
C PRO A 222 -13.14 -20.43 0.35
N ILE A 223 -13.74 -19.92 1.43
CA ILE A 223 -15.20 -19.83 1.56
C ILE A 223 -15.77 -18.88 0.50
N LEU A 224 -15.22 -17.67 0.37
CA LEU A 224 -15.67 -16.71 -0.65
C LEU A 224 -15.55 -17.27 -2.07
N PHE A 225 -14.46 -17.97 -2.35
CA PHE A 225 -14.20 -18.60 -3.65
C PHE A 225 -15.24 -19.66 -4.02
N ASN A 226 -15.68 -20.46 -3.05
CA ASN A 226 -16.63 -21.56 -3.27
C ASN A 226 -18.09 -21.09 -3.31
N TYR A 227 -18.46 -20.03 -2.57
CA TYR A 227 -19.86 -19.63 -2.41
C TYR A 227 -20.24 -18.33 -3.12
N VAL A 228 -19.30 -17.45 -3.41
CA VAL A 228 -19.59 -16.15 -4.04
C VAL A 228 -19.28 -16.23 -5.53
N PRO A 229 -20.28 -16.05 -6.41
CA PRO A 229 -20.05 -16.08 -7.84
C PRO A 229 -19.07 -14.98 -8.25
N MET A 230 -18.31 -15.23 -9.31
CA MET A 230 -17.30 -14.33 -9.87
C MET A 230 -16.03 -14.11 -9.02
N VAL A 231 -15.98 -14.52 -7.74
CA VAL A 231 -14.72 -14.43 -6.95
C VAL A 231 -13.60 -15.25 -7.60
N GLY A 232 -13.94 -16.40 -8.18
CA GLY A 232 -12.98 -17.22 -8.94
C GLY A 232 -12.45 -16.60 -10.24
N ALA A 233 -13.02 -15.48 -10.69
CA ALA A 233 -12.47 -14.69 -11.81
C ALA A 233 -11.30 -13.79 -11.36
N PHE A 234 -11.20 -13.45 -10.07
CA PHE A 234 -10.16 -12.60 -9.52
C PHE A 234 -8.88 -13.42 -9.27
N ARG A 235 -7.91 -13.27 -10.16
CA ARG A 235 -6.57 -13.86 -10.01
C ARG A 235 -5.73 -13.06 -9.02
N TYR A 236 -4.87 -13.75 -8.27
CA TYR A 236 -3.88 -13.19 -7.34
C TYR A 236 -4.55 -12.50 -6.13
N THR A 237 -4.69 -13.24 -5.03
CA THR A 237 -5.27 -12.74 -3.77
C THR A 237 -4.49 -11.56 -3.18
N GLU A 238 -3.19 -11.50 -3.41
CA GLU A 238 -2.35 -10.37 -3.00
C GLU A 238 -2.83 -8.99 -3.52
N LYS A 239 -3.59 -8.92 -4.62
CA LYS A 239 -4.14 -7.65 -5.16
C LYS A 239 -4.99 -6.88 -4.15
N PHE A 240 -5.70 -7.58 -3.26
CA PHE A 240 -6.54 -6.94 -2.23
C PHE A 240 -5.72 -6.10 -1.25
N PHE A 241 -4.41 -6.32 -1.17
CA PHE A 241 -3.50 -5.49 -0.40
C PHE A 241 -3.46 -4.03 -0.88
N PHE A 242 -3.84 -3.73 -2.12
CA PHE A 242 -3.97 -2.36 -2.60
C PHE A 242 -4.89 -1.50 -1.71
N ILE A 243 -6.00 -2.08 -1.23
CA ILE A 243 -6.91 -1.37 -0.32
C ILE A 243 -6.23 -1.13 1.03
N VAL A 244 -5.58 -2.16 1.58
CA VAL A 244 -4.81 -2.06 2.82
C VAL A 244 -3.79 -0.93 2.72
N TYR A 245 -3.01 -0.92 1.65
CA TYR A 245 -2.01 0.11 1.37
C TYR A 245 -2.62 1.52 1.30
N ALA A 246 -3.71 1.71 0.55
CA ALA A 246 -4.38 3.01 0.45
C ALA A 246 -4.90 3.50 1.81
N LEU A 247 -5.50 2.62 2.60
CA LEU A 247 -6.00 2.92 3.95
C LEU A 247 -4.85 3.24 4.91
N LEU A 248 -3.72 2.52 4.83
CA LEU A 248 -2.52 2.78 5.61
C LEU A 248 -1.93 4.17 5.30
N VAL A 249 -1.80 4.53 4.02
CA VAL A 249 -1.38 5.88 3.61
C VAL A 249 -2.34 6.94 4.16
N PHE A 250 -3.65 6.70 4.07
CA PHE A 250 -4.66 7.61 4.60
C PHE A 250 -4.51 7.85 6.11
N ILE A 251 -4.43 6.79 6.93
CA ILE A 251 -4.28 6.95 8.39
C ILE A 251 -2.94 7.58 8.75
N THR A 252 -1.86 7.29 8.02
CA THR A 252 -0.55 7.91 8.23
C THR A 252 -0.64 9.43 8.03
N VAL A 253 -1.15 9.89 6.88
CA VAL A 253 -1.26 11.32 6.59
C VAL A 253 -2.20 12.01 7.55
N LYS A 254 -3.31 11.36 7.93
CA LYS A 254 -4.27 11.89 8.89
C LYS A 254 -3.71 12.03 10.29
N GLY A 255 -2.95 11.03 10.76
CA GLY A 255 -2.28 11.06 12.06
C GLY A 255 -1.25 12.18 12.13
N LEU A 256 -0.41 12.33 11.10
CA LEU A 256 0.56 13.41 10.97
C LEU A 256 -0.11 14.78 10.88
N GLY A 257 -1.20 14.90 10.12
CA GLY A 257 -1.95 16.14 9.94
C GLY A 257 -2.62 16.61 11.24
N THR A 258 -3.31 15.71 11.93
CA THR A 258 -3.93 16.01 13.24
C THR A 258 -2.87 16.40 14.26
N PHE A 259 -1.74 15.69 14.28
CA PHE A 259 -0.61 16.03 15.13
C PHE A 259 -0.08 17.44 14.83
N ALA A 260 0.15 17.80 13.57
CA ALA A 260 0.67 19.12 13.21
C ALA A 260 -0.20 20.27 13.74
N ASN A 261 -1.53 20.08 13.76
CA ASN A 261 -2.50 21.08 14.22
C ASN A 261 -2.84 21.02 15.72
N ALA A 262 -2.44 19.96 16.43
CA ALA A 262 -2.75 19.79 17.86
C ALA A 262 -1.97 20.76 18.77
N GLU A 263 -2.49 21.06 19.96
CA GLU A 263 -1.83 21.91 20.97
C GLU A 263 -0.52 21.29 21.52
N ASP A 264 0.37 22.17 22.00
CA ASP A 264 1.76 21.84 22.40
C ASP A 264 1.85 20.92 23.65
N SER A 265 0.78 20.79 24.44
CA SER A 265 0.70 19.96 25.67
C SER A 265 0.90 18.45 25.42
N ARG A 266 0.81 18.01 24.16
CA ARG A 266 0.91 16.60 23.75
C ARG A 266 2.29 16.19 23.23
N THR A 267 3.28 17.08 23.33
CA THR A 267 4.69 16.81 22.96
C THR A 267 5.31 15.64 23.74
N LYS A 268 4.94 15.44 25.00
CA LYS A 268 5.41 14.31 25.83
C LYS A 268 5.09 12.94 25.19
N PHE A 269 3.91 12.83 24.58
CA PHE A 269 3.49 11.60 23.91
C PHE A 269 4.32 11.32 22.65
N LEU A 270 4.70 12.37 21.90
CA LEU A 270 5.61 12.23 20.75
C LEU A 270 6.98 11.72 21.17
N PHE A 271 7.56 12.26 22.26
CA PHE A 271 8.84 11.76 22.79
C PHE A 271 8.72 10.30 23.23
N SER A 272 7.62 9.93 23.87
CA SER A 272 7.36 8.55 24.28
C SER A 272 7.25 7.60 23.08
N ILE A 273 6.47 7.95 22.05
CA ILE A 273 6.38 7.13 20.82
C ILE A 273 7.74 7.07 20.12
N GLY A 274 8.37 8.22 19.87
CA GLY A 274 9.63 8.28 19.14
C GLY A 274 10.72 7.48 19.85
N GLY A 275 10.79 7.60 21.18
CA GLY A 275 11.67 6.80 22.03
C GLY A 275 11.34 5.31 21.96
N ALA A 276 10.06 4.93 22.03
CA ALA A 276 9.64 3.53 21.93
C ALA A 276 9.96 2.92 20.56
N ILE A 277 9.69 3.63 19.47
CA ILE A 277 10.02 3.19 18.10
C ILE A 277 11.54 3.00 17.96
N CYS A 278 12.34 3.98 18.39
CA CYS A 278 13.80 3.88 18.33
C CYS A 278 14.33 2.75 19.22
N LEU A 279 13.75 2.55 20.41
CA LEU A 279 14.14 1.48 21.31
C LEU A 279 13.84 0.10 20.69
N VAL A 280 12.68 -0.08 20.07
CA VAL A 280 12.34 -1.32 19.36
C VAL A 280 13.34 -1.59 18.24
N TRP A 281 13.66 -0.57 17.42
CA TRP A 281 14.66 -0.73 16.36
C TRP A 281 16.06 -1.01 16.90
N LEU A 282 16.45 -0.39 18.00
CA LEU A 282 17.73 -0.64 18.66
C LEU A 282 17.81 -2.07 19.20
N ILE A 283 16.74 -2.57 19.83
CA ILE A 283 16.68 -3.96 20.30
C ILE A 283 16.78 -4.93 19.12
N LEU A 284 16.04 -4.67 18.03
CA LEU A 284 16.12 -5.49 16.82
C LEU A 284 17.51 -5.47 16.19
N TYR A 285 18.15 -4.30 16.13
CA TYR A 285 19.51 -4.14 15.60
C TYR A 285 20.52 -4.93 16.44
N LEU A 286 20.50 -4.75 17.76
CA LEU A 286 21.40 -5.46 18.68
C LEU A 286 21.14 -6.98 18.67
N ALA A 287 19.89 -7.41 18.58
CA ALA A 287 19.53 -8.82 18.47
C ALA A 287 20.02 -9.44 17.17
N ALA A 288 19.87 -8.73 16.05
CA ALA A 288 20.33 -9.17 14.73
C ALA A 288 21.86 -9.21 14.64
N GLN A 289 22.55 -8.22 15.23
CA GLN A 289 24.00 -8.17 15.29
C GLN A 289 24.59 -9.19 16.27
N GLY A 290 23.91 -9.45 17.40
CA GLY A 290 24.35 -10.40 18.41
C GLY A 290 24.10 -11.87 18.04
N ASN A 291 23.17 -12.16 17.13
CA ASN A 291 22.84 -13.51 16.69
C ASN A 291 22.69 -13.60 15.15
N PRO A 292 23.78 -13.37 14.37
CA PRO A 292 23.72 -13.43 12.91
C PRO A 292 23.29 -14.80 12.39
N ASP A 293 23.63 -15.88 13.09
CA ASP A 293 23.22 -17.25 12.74
C ASP A 293 21.70 -17.43 12.79
N PHE A 294 21.03 -16.82 13.77
CA PHE A 294 19.57 -16.86 13.86
C PHE A 294 18.92 -16.12 12.69
N VAL A 295 19.43 -14.93 12.36
CA VAL A 295 18.98 -14.18 11.16
C VAL A 295 19.21 -15.02 9.90
N GLY A 296 20.37 -15.66 9.79
CA GLY A 296 20.71 -16.59 8.72
C GLY A 296 19.72 -17.74 8.57
N GLN A 297 19.37 -18.40 9.67
CA GLN A 297 18.38 -19.49 9.65
C GLN A 297 17.00 -19.01 9.21
N VAL A 298 16.54 -17.86 9.71
CA VAL A 298 15.25 -17.28 9.31
C VAL A 298 15.25 -16.92 7.83
N VAL A 299 16.30 -16.26 7.34
CA VAL A 299 16.43 -15.90 5.91
C VAL A 299 16.43 -17.15 5.05
N ALA A 300 17.23 -18.17 5.38
CA ALA A 300 17.28 -19.43 4.62
C ALA A 300 15.92 -20.15 4.59
N ALA A 301 15.25 -20.23 5.74
CA ALA A 301 13.94 -20.89 5.85
C ALA A 301 12.84 -20.22 5.02
N GLN A 302 12.91 -18.90 4.82
CA GLN A 302 11.85 -18.12 4.16
C GLN A 302 12.12 -17.83 2.69
N SER A 303 13.38 -17.75 2.29
CA SER A 303 13.82 -17.51 0.90
C SER A 303 14.12 -18.79 0.13
N GLY A 304 14.34 -19.91 0.82
CA GLY A 304 14.87 -21.13 0.21
C GLY A 304 16.32 -21.00 -0.28
N LEU A 305 17.04 -19.95 0.15
CA LEU A 305 18.46 -19.78 -0.14
C LEU A 305 19.29 -20.90 0.48
N ILE A 306 20.28 -21.38 -0.27
CA ILE A 306 21.26 -22.34 0.24
C ILE A 306 22.06 -21.65 1.35
N PRO A 307 22.11 -22.21 2.57
CA PRO A 307 22.90 -21.64 3.66
C PRO A 307 24.35 -21.41 3.24
N SER A 308 24.91 -20.27 3.65
CA SER A 308 26.29 -19.85 3.37
C SER A 308 26.61 -19.60 1.89
N SER A 309 25.62 -19.59 1.00
CA SER A 309 25.80 -19.06 -0.36
C SER A 309 26.03 -17.55 -0.32
N VAL A 310 26.67 -16.99 -1.36
CA VAL A 310 26.90 -15.53 -1.46
C VAL A 310 25.58 -14.75 -1.33
N ALA A 311 24.53 -15.21 -2.00
CA ALA A 311 23.19 -14.61 -1.92
C ALA A 311 22.57 -14.71 -0.52
N HIS A 312 22.81 -15.80 0.21
CA HIS A 312 22.36 -15.95 1.61
C HIS A 312 23.07 -14.96 2.53
N VAL A 313 24.40 -14.85 2.42
CA VAL A 313 25.20 -13.93 3.23
C VAL A 313 24.81 -12.48 2.96
N ASN A 314 24.63 -12.10 1.69
CA ASN A 314 24.19 -10.76 1.31
C ASN A 314 22.80 -10.44 1.88
N ALA A 315 21.84 -11.36 1.74
CA ALA A 315 20.51 -11.18 2.30
C ALA A 315 20.51 -11.01 3.84
N VAL A 316 21.35 -11.76 4.55
CA VAL A 316 21.51 -11.60 6.01
C VAL A 316 22.08 -10.23 6.36
N ALA A 317 23.14 -9.80 5.66
CA ALA A 317 23.75 -8.49 5.86
C ALA A 317 22.74 -7.37 5.54
N ALA A 318 21.94 -7.52 4.48
CA ALA A 318 20.92 -6.56 4.09
C ALA A 318 19.80 -6.44 5.13
N VAL A 319 19.39 -7.54 5.78
CA VAL A 319 18.43 -7.47 6.89
C VAL A 319 18.98 -6.60 8.03
N VAL A 320 20.23 -6.82 8.44
CA VAL A 320 20.87 -6.02 9.50
C VAL A 320 20.97 -4.55 9.09
N ALA A 321 21.45 -4.28 7.88
CA ALA A 321 21.58 -2.92 7.34
C ALA A 321 20.21 -2.20 7.23
N ASN A 322 19.15 -2.92 6.87
CA ASN A 322 17.81 -2.36 6.79
C ASN A 322 17.23 -2.04 8.17
N VAL A 323 17.54 -2.84 9.20
CA VAL A 323 17.16 -2.55 10.59
C VAL A 323 17.92 -1.32 11.11
N GLU A 324 19.22 -1.22 10.86
CA GLU A 324 20.03 -0.03 11.18
C GLU A 324 19.46 1.22 10.49
N ARG A 325 19.15 1.12 9.20
CA ARG A 325 18.50 2.17 8.42
C ARG A 325 17.17 2.61 9.05
N GLN A 326 16.31 1.68 9.48
CA GLN A 326 15.05 2.04 10.14
C GLN A 326 15.27 2.76 11.48
N LEU A 327 16.29 2.38 12.25
CA LEU A 327 16.68 3.08 13.48
C LEU A 327 17.06 4.54 13.17
N LEU A 328 17.96 4.75 12.21
CA LEU A 328 18.44 6.09 11.84
C LEU A 328 17.32 6.96 11.28
N LEU A 329 16.48 6.42 10.39
CA LEU A 329 15.33 7.13 9.84
C LEU A 329 14.31 7.48 10.91
N SER A 330 13.97 6.53 11.80
CA SER A 330 13.02 6.77 12.88
C SER A 330 13.51 7.85 13.84
N PHE A 331 14.80 7.84 14.15
CA PHE A 331 15.43 8.87 14.97
C PHE A 331 15.36 10.24 14.28
N GLY A 332 15.75 10.34 13.01
CA GLY A 332 15.69 11.58 12.23
C GLY A 332 14.27 12.14 12.09
N ILE A 333 13.29 11.28 11.80
CA ILE A 333 11.87 11.65 11.72
C ILE A 333 11.39 12.15 13.09
N GLY A 334 11.69 11.43 14.17
CA GLY A 334 11.35 11.83 15.53
C GLY A 334 11.91 13.21 15.88
N LEU A 335 13.19 13.45 15.59
CA LEU A 335 13.82 14.76 15.80
C LEU A 335 13.14 15.87 15.00
N LEU A 336 12.79 15.65 13.73
CA LEU A 336 12.11 16.64 12.91
C LEU A 336 10.71 16.95 13.44
N LEU A 337 9.93 15.92 13.80
CA LEU A 337 8.60 16.08 14.38
C LEU A 337 8.65 16.83 15.74
N CYS A 338 9.62 16.49 16.59
CA CYS A 338 9.87 17.22 17.84
C CYS A 338 10.27 18.67 17.57
N SER A 339 11.14 18.92 16.59
CA SER A 339 11.59 20.28 16.24
C SER A 339 10.45 21.15 15.72
N ILE A 340 9.52 20.56 14.96
CA ILE A 340 8.28 21.22 14.50
C ILE A 340 7.44 21.64 15.70
N LYS A 341 7.20 20.74 16.66
CA LYS A 341 6.35 21.05 17.82
C LYS A 341 6.97 21.98 18.84
N LEU A 342 8.26 21.84 19.10
CA LEU A 342 8.99 22.73 19.98
C LEU A 342 9.30 24.09 19.34
N LYS A 343 8.85 24.33 18.10
CA LYS A 343 9.07 25.57 17.33
C LYS A 343 10.56 25.94 17.25
N ARG A 344 11.44 24.93 17.27
CA ARG A 344 12.90 25.08 17.21
C ARG A 344 13.39 25.36 15.79
N LEU A 345 12.60 24.94 14.80
CA LEU A 345 12.84 25.22 13.39
C LEU A 345 11.62 25.93 12.79
N PRO A 346 11.82 26.81 11.80
CA PRO A 346 10.70 27.37 11.06
C PRO A 346 9.97 26.23 10.34
N VAL A 347 8.63 26.24 10.43
CA VAL A 347 7.73 25.27 9.81
C VAL A 347 8.07 24.95 8.35
N PRO A 348 8.33 25.93 7.45
CA PRO A 348 8.67 25.62 6.06
C PRO A 348 9.97 24.81 5.92
N LEU A 349 11.00 25.12 6.71
CA LEU A 349 12.26 24.41 6.67
C LEU A 349 12.10 22.98 7.18
N ALA A 350 11.48 22.80 8.35
CA ALA A 350 11.27 21.48 8.93
C ALA A 350 10.35 20.62 8.06
N GLY A 351 9.32 21.21 7.45
CA GLY A 351 8.47 20.55 6.47
C GLY A 351 9.23 20.10 5.22
N THR A 352 10.12 20.94 4.71
CA THR A 352 10.97 20.60 3.54
C THR A 352 11.93 19.47 3.88
N LEU A 353 12.61 19.54 5.02
CA LEU A 353 13.51 18.47 5.49
C LEU A 353 12.77 17.14 5.67
N LEU A 354 11.55 17.17 6.23
CA LEU A 354 10.74 15.97 6.39
C LEU A 354 10.33 15.37 5.04
N VAL A 355 9.95 16.21 4.07
CA VAL A 355 9.64 15.78 2.70
C VAL A 355 10.88 15.17 2.03
N CYS A 356 12.05 15.82 2.12
CA CYS A 356 13.30 15.31 1.58
C CYS A 356 13.69 13.97 2.21
N LEU A 357 13.52 13.82 3.53
CA LEU A 357 13.82 12.59 4.25
C LEU A 357 12.91 11.44 3.79
N VAL A 358 11.60 11.69 3.65
CA VAL A 358 10.63 10.69 3.15
C VAL A 358 10.89 10.34 1.69
N TYR A 359 11.24 11.32 0.86
CA TYR A 359 11.63 11.07 -0.53
C TYR A 359 12.89 10.20 -0.59
N ALA A 360 13.94 10.52 0.17
CA ALA A 360 15.17 9.74 0.23
C ALA A 360 14.93 8.33 0.78
N ASP A 361 14.06 8.19 1.79
CA ASP A 361 13.63 6.91 2.34
C ASP A 361 13.00 6.03 1.24
N LEU A 362 11.91 6.49 0.61
CA LEU A 362 11.21 5.69 -0.40
C LEU A 362 12.08 5.43 -1.64
N THR A 363 12.76 6.45 -2.17
CA THR A 363 13.59 6.28 -3.37
C THR A 363 14.81 5.41 -3.15
N SER A 364 15.42 5.39 -1.97
CA SER A 364 16.56 4.50 -1.70
C SER A 364 16.16 3.02 -1.74
N VAL A 365 14.96 2.69 -1.23
CA VAL A 365 14.42 1.31 -1.27
C VAL A 365 14.00 0.90 -2.67
N HIS A 366 13.48 1.84 -3.45
CA HIS A 366 12.91 1.58 -4.77
C HIS A 366 13.84 1.95 -5.92
N LYS A 367 15.11 2.30 -5.64
CA LYS A 367 16.07 2.80 -6.64
C LYS A 367 16.21 1.87 -7.84
N GLY A 368 16.36 0.56 -7.61
CA GLY A 368 16.50 -0.44 -8.68
C GLY A 368 15.28 -0.54 -9.60
N PHE A 369 14.12 -0.01 -9.18
CA PHE A 369 12.89 -0.01 -9.95
C PHE A 369 12.61 1.35 -10.61
N LEU A 370 12.86 2.44 -9.88
CA LEU A 370 12.59 3.81 -10.34
C LEU A 370 13.62 4.29 -11.38
N PHE A 371 14.86 3.81 -11.26
CA PHE A 371 15.99 4.21 -12.10
C PHE A 371 16.73 2.96 -12.59
N PRO A 372 16.13 2.18 -13.51
CA PRO A 372 16.83 1.02 -14.06
C PRO A 372 18.14 1.48 -14.67
N SER A 373 19.26 1.02 -14.11
CA SER A 373 20.59 1.22 -14.69
C SER A 373 20.57 0.63 -16.10
N ARG A 374 21.11 1.38 -17.07
CA ARG A 374 21.10 0.99 -18.49
C ARG A 374 21.55 -0.47 -18.65
N PRO A 375 20.82 -1.31 -19.41
CA PRO A 375 21.18 -2.72 -19.60
C PRO A 375 22.57 -2.94 -20.23
N GLY A 376 23.19 -1.92 -20.81
CA GLY A 376 24.50 -2.00 -21.47
C GLY A 376 25.74 -1.88 -20.57
N ILE A 377 25.61 -1.66 -19.25
CA ILE A 377 26.80 -1.54 -18.38
C ILE A 377 27.29 -2.91 -17.86
N ALA A 378 26.48 -3.98 -17.99
CA ALA A 378 26.84 -5.34 -17.59
C ALA A 378 27.28 -6.25 -18.75
N ALA A 379 27.27 -5.76 -20.00
CA ALA A 379 27.64 -6.56 -21.17
C ALA A 379 29.14 -6.53 -21.50
N ASP A 380 29.91 -5.64 -20.88
CA ASP A 380 31.36 -5.47 -21.15
C ASP A 380 32.26 -6.25 -20.17
N GLU A 381 31.70 -7.06 -19.25
CA GLU A 381 32.44 -7.93 -18.33
C GLU A 381 31.99 -9.40 -18.38
N LEU A 382 31.73 -9.94 -19.57
CA LEU A 382 31.60 -11.38 -19.80
C LEU A 382 32.64 -11.89 -20.81
#